data_AF-A0A3D4ZKS7-F1
#
_entry.id   AF-A0A3D4ZKS7-F1
#
_cell.length_a   1.000
_cell.length_b   1.000
_cell.length_c   1.000
_cell.angle_alpha   90.00
_cell.angle_beta   90.00
_cell.angle_gamma   90.00
#
_symmetry.space_group_name_H-M   'P 1'
#
loop_
_entity.id
_entity.type
_entity.pdbx_description
1 polymer ?
#
loop_
_entity_poly.entity_id
_entity_poly.type
_entity_poly.pdbx_seq_one_letter_code
_entity_poly.pdbx_strand_id
1 'polypeptide(L)'
;MKRMLLVLLICLLLMPLSGFDLFFEEEPSRITSFTAEAAGGLYRDEQFLARTTLSLSLEQNHQRYGAIAHLAYDASTNRLKTGELSVSLLVGNLTVKGGLFTHPWGSAFTAHVVDVLSSRDLTDGFVDDLEAMKRPSAMVLLSSYGKNSSWDLAFKPGFQSSHLVTEGRYNLTPASFASAVITQQDTTSLSSWEAGGRYRTALGKLDVGLLYFNGHHPEPGFSITSFAPLAVDLVYTRHQLFGLESSLLFDPFTLALEGGFFLSEDAEGTDGSLYNSRFAYLAELSYTHPESSAFLALAYQGRYVLDFNTTNPVDVDYLASFNGKAYENTLLLVVEYPFLQQRLTTRAALTYHIESEGYALLAGLSYT
;
A
#
# COMPACT_ATOMS: atom_id res chain seq x y z
N MET A 1 30.31 -0.81 6.02
CA MET A 1 30.94 0.16 6.95
C MET A 1 30.54 1.62 6.69
N LYS A 2 30.78 2.22 5.52
CA LYS A 2 30.42 3.63 5.24
C LYS A 2 28.92 3.96 5.40
N ARG A 3 28.02 3.03 5.09
CA ARG A 3 26.55 3.21 5.21
C ARG A 3 26.00 2.93 6.62
N MET A 4 26.62 2.04 7.39
CA MET A 4 26.37 1.90 8.84
C MET A 4 26.78 3.17 9.58
N LEU A 5 27.91 3.78 9.17
CA LEU A 5 28.34 5.08 9.66
C LEU A 5 27.35 6.18 9.27
N LEU A 6 26.74 6.12 8.07
CA LEU A 6 25.69 7.04 7.64
C LEU A 6 24.41 6.90 8.48
N VAL A 7 23.97 5.67 8.78
CA VAL A 7 22.84 5.43 9.70
C VAL A 7 23.18 5.94 11.09
N LEU A 8 24.38 5.68 11.61
CA LEU A 8 24.83 6.21 12.90
C LEU A 8 24.94 7.75 12.89
N LEU A 9 25.37 8.35 11.77
CA LEU A 9 25.45 9.80 11.58
C LEU A 9 24.06 10.42 11.46
N ILE A 10 23.11 9.75 10.80
CA ILE A 10 21.69 10.14 10.75
C ILE A 10 21.07 10.02 12.15
N CYS A 11 21.34 8.95 12.90
CA CYS A 11 20.94 8.84 14.30
C CYS A 11 21.51 9.99 15.16
N LEU A 12 22.78 10.35 14.96
CA LEU A 12 23.42 11.49 15.63
C LEU A 12 22.89 12.86 15.17
N LEU A 13 22.41 12.98 13.93
CA LEU A 13 21.77 14.18 13.37
C LEU A 13 20.27 14.27 13.74
N LEU A 14 19.63 13.17 14.13
CA LEU A 14 18.29 13.12 14.70
C LEU A 14 18.31 13.37 16.22
N MET A 15 19.45 13.19 16.90
CA MET A 15 19.62 13.57 18.32
C MET A 15 19.44 15.08 18.62
N PRO A 16 19.77 16.03 17.74
CA PRO A 16 19.41 17.45 17.96
C PRO A 16 17.94 17.78 17.65
N LEU A 17 17.18 16.93 16.94
CA LEU A 17 15.70 16.99 16.99
C LEU A 17 15.16 16.59 18.37
N SER A 18 15.98 15.89 19.18
CA SER A 18 15.76 15.62 20.60
C SER A 18 16.09 16.80 21.53
N GLY A 19 16.40 17.98 20.97
CA GLY A 19 16.69 19.22 21.71
C GLY A 19 15.64 20.33 21.53
N PHE A 20 14.58 20.13 20.76
CA PHE A 20 13.47 21.09 20.66
C PHE A 20 12.48 20.88 21.81
N ASP A 21 12.89 21.28 23.01
CA ASP A 21 11.97 21.61 24.10
C ASP A 21 11.31 22.96 23.75
N LEU A 22 10.39 22.95 22.78
CA LEU A 22 9.54 24.11 22.51
C LEU A 22 8.52 24.22 23.66
N PHE A 23 8.93 24.80 24.79
CA PHE A 23 8.07 25.43 25.79
C PHE A 23 6.93 24.60 26.41
N PHE A 24 7.17 23.36 26.90
CA PHE A 24 6.12 22.63 27.63
C PHE A 24 6.63 22.00 28.95
N GLU A 25 5.85 22.20 30.02
CA GLU A 25 6.17 21.86 31.43
C GLU A 25 6.08 20.36 31.78
N GLU A 26 5.59 19.50 30.88
CA GLU A 26 5.25 18.10 31.18
C GLU A 26 6.04 17.13 30.27
N GLU A 27 6.66 16.10 30.87
CA GLU A 27 7.53 15.17 30.15
C GLU A 27 6.76 14.30 29.13
N PRO A 28 7.16 14.27 27.84
CA PRO A 28 6.55 13.40 26.85
C PRO A 28 6.88 11.93 27.11
N SER A 29 5.92 11.04 26.84
CA SER A 29 6.20 9.60 26.79
C SER A 29 7.04 9.28 25.56
N ARG A 30 8.08 8.45 25.73
CA ARG A 30 9.04 8.11 24.69
C ARG A 30 9.18 6.60 24.61
N ILE A 31 9.00 6.05 23.42
CA ILE A 31 9.17 4.62 23.16
C ILE A 31 10.23 4.48 22.06
N THR A 32 11.25 3.68 22.36
CA THR A 32 12.23 3.23 21.37
C THR A 32 12.06 1.74 21.23
N SER A 33 11.74 1.26 20.04
CA SER A 33 11.69 -0.16 19.73
C SER A 33 12.72 -0.54 18.68
N PHE A 34 13.27 -1.74 18.85
CA PHE A 34 14.19 -2.37 17.92
C PHE A 34 13.63 -3.73 17.58
N THR A 35 13.38 -3.97 16.29
CA THR A 35 12.81 -5.24 15.82
C THR A 35 13.75 -5.88 14.81
N ALA A 36 13.94 -7.18 14.94
CA ALA A 36 14.67 -8.00 13.99
C ALA A 36 13.72 -9.06 13.43
N GLU A 37 13.46 -9.01 12.13
CA GLU A 37 12.56 -9.94 11.44
C GLU A 37 13.38 -10.83 10.51
N ALA A 38 13.09 -12.13 10.54
CA ALA A 38 13.64 -13.10 9.60
C ALA A 38 12.48 -13.86 8.95
N ALA A 39 12.30 -13.69 7.64
CA ALA A 39 11.29 -14.39 6.85
C ALA A 39 11.95 -15.35 5.85
N GLY A 40 11.34 -16.51 5.66
CA GLY A 40 11.84 -17.61 4.82
C GLY A 40 10.71 -18.23 4.02
N GLY A 41 10.78 -18.24 2.68
CA GLY A 41 9.75 -18.81 1.82
C GLY A 41 10.30 -19.82 0.82
N LEU A 42 9.59 -20.93 0.61
CA LEU A 42 9.88 -21.90 -0.44
C LEU A 42 8.97 -21.65 -1.64
N TYR A 43 9.56 -21.36 -2.80
CA TYR A 43 8.81 -21.25 -4.05
C TYR A 43 8.71 -22.61 -4.75
N ARG A 44 7.76 -22.73 -5.69
CA ARG A 44 7.53 -23.93 -6.53
C ARG A 44 8.79 -24.44 -7.25
N ASP A 45 9.80 -23.58 -7.43
CA ASP A 45 11.09 -23.89 -8.07
C ASP A 45 12.23 -24.16 -7.07
N GLU A 46 11.91 -24.57 -5.83
CA GLU A 46 12.87 -24.91 -4.76
C GLU A 46 13.79 -23.77 -4.29
N GLN A 47 13.51 -22.52 -4.69
CA GLN A 47 14.26 -21.36 -4.24
C GLN A 47 13.80 -20.91 -2.85
N PHE A 48 14.75 -20.79 -1.92
CA PHE A 48 14.55 -20.27 -0.57
C PHE A 48 14.81 -18.76 -0.56
N LEU A 49 13.79 -17.98 -0.25
CA LEU A 49 13.91 -16.53 -0.10
C LEU A 49 14.10 -16.24 1.38
N ALA A 50 15.31 -15.84 1.78
CA ALA A 50 15.63 -15.44 3.13
C ALA A 50 15.70 -13.91 3.21
N ARG A 51 14.80 -13.31 3.99
CA ARG A 51 14.81 -11.88 4.28
C ARG A 51 15.21 -11.67 5.72
N THR A 52 16.16 -10.76 5.95
CA THR A 52 16.51 -10.30 7.29
C THR A 52 16.39 -8.79 7.33
N THR A 53 15.40 -8.31 8.08
CA THR A 53 15.13 -6.88 8.24
C THR A 53 15.46 -6.47 9.66
N LEU A 54 16.21 -5.39 9.81
CA LEU A 54 16.45 -4.72 11.09
C LEU A 54 15.71 -3.39 11.06
N SER A 55 14.81 -3.15 12.00
CA SER A 55 14.09 -1.89 12.11
C SER A 55 14.30 -1.20 13.45
N LEU A 56 14.28 0.12 13.39
CA LEU A 56 14.33 1.03 14.52
C LEU A 56 13.11 1.93 14.44
N SER A 57 12.31 1.95 15.50
CA SER A 57 11.22 2.91 15.66
C SER A 57 11.47 3.79 16.88
N LEU A 58 11.27 5.09 16.68
CA LEU A 58 11.28 6.11 17.71
C LEU A 58 9.91 6.77 17.70
N GLU A 59 9.23 6.73 18.84
CA GLU A 59 7.93 7.33 19.03
C GLU A 59 8.00 8.28 20.23
N GLN A 60 7.48 9.48 20.03
CA GLN A 60 7.34 10.49 21.07
C GLN A 60 5.91 10.97 21.09
N ASN A 61 5.22 10.76 22.20
CA ASN A 61 3.83 11.18 22.38
C ASN A 61 3.70 12.18 23.53
N HIS A 62 2.95 13.24 23.26
CA HIS A 62 2.53 14.27 24.20
C HIS A 62 1.03 14.50 24.07
N GLN A 63 0.41 15.24 25.00
CA GLN A 63 -1.01 15.55 24.95
C GLN A 63 -1.44 16.34 23.70
N ARG A 64 -0.52 17.13 23.10
CA ARG A 64 -0.82 18.03 21.97
C ARG A 64 -0.13 17.65 20.67
N TYR A 65 0.84 16.75 20.71
CA TYR A 65 1.57 16.33 19.53
C TYR A 65 2.11 14.91 19.65
N GLY A 66 2.36 14.28 18.52
CA GLY A 66 3.07 13.00 18.41
C GLY A 66 4.10 13.08 17.29
N ALA A 67 5.19 12.34 17.42
CA ALA A 67 6.19 12.21 16.37
C ALA A 67 6.63 10.76 16.25
N ILE A 68 6.73 10.27 15.01
CA ILE A 68 7.14 8.90 14.70
C ILE A 68 8.27 8.94 13.68
N ALA A 69 9.34 8.21 13.96
CA ALA A 69 10.40 7.92 13.01
C ALA A 69 10.67 6.41 13.00
N HIS A 70 10.40 5.76 11.88
CA HIS A 70 10.60 4.34 11.64
C HIS A 70 11.49 4.13 10.42
N LEU A 71 12.63 3.49 10.64
CA LEU A 71 13.62 3.16 9.63
C LEU A 71 13.87 1.65 9.62
N ALA A 72 13.93 1.05 8.44
CA ALA A 72 14.18 -0.37 8.25
C ALA A 72 15.36 -0.58 7.30
N TYR A 73 16.26 -1.49 7.65
CA TYR A 73 17.36 -1.93 6.81
C TYR A 73 17.18 -3.40 6.46
N ASP A 74 17.05 -3.67 5.17
CA ASP A 74 17.00 -5.02 4.64
C ASP A 74 18.42 -5.48 4.30
N ALA A 75 18.93 -6.45 5.05
CA ALA A 75 20.28 -6.98 4.88
C ALA A 75 20.42 -7.86 3.64
N SER A 76 19.33 -8.46 3.15
CA SER A 76 19.34 -9.32 1.97
C SER A 76 19.50 -8.51 0.68
N THR A 77 18.88 -7.34 0.62
CA THR A 77 18.94 -6.43 -0.55
C THR A 77 19.89 -5.25 -0.35
N ASN A 78 20.45 -5.07 0.85
CA ASN A 78 21.30 -3.94 1.22
C ASN A 78 20.61 -2.58 0.99
N ARG A 79 19.31 -2.50 1.32
CA ARG A 79 18.46 -1.32 1.12
C ARG A 79 18.00 -0.75 2.46
N LEU A 80 18.11 0.57 2.60
CA LEU A 80 17.48 1.33 3.68
C LEU A 80 16.11 1.81 3.19
N LYS A 81 15.06 1.51 3.94
CA LYS A 81 13.69 1.95 3.71
C LYS A 81 13.24 2.83 4.89
N THR A 82 12.52 3.89 4.59
CA THR A 82 11.78 4.64 5.62
C THR A 82 10.38 4.06 5.66
N GLY A 83 9.88 3.69 6.84
CA GLY A 83 8.50 3.21 7.00
C GLY A 83 7.55 4.34 7.39
N GLU A 84 7.95 5.16 8.35
CA GLU A 84 7.20 6.37 8.72
C GLU A 84 8.15 7.45 9.21
N LEU A 85 7.92 8.69 8.79
CA LEU A 85 8.52 9.89 9.36
C LEU A 85 7.43 10.96 9.42
N SER A 86 6.80 11.13 10.58
CA SER A 86 5.61 11.97 10.70
C SER A 86 5.60 12.78 11.99
N VAL A 87 4.85 13.89 11.94
CA VAL A 87 4.47 14.69 13.09
C VAL A 87 2.95 14.84 13.07
N SER A 88 2.32 14.65 14.23
CA SER A 88 0.90 14.83 14.45
C SER A 88 0.66 15.95 15.46
N LEU A 89 -0.32 16.80 15.22
CA LEU A 89 -0.82 17.81 16.14
C LEU A 89 -2.25 17.46 16.54
N LEU A 90 -2.53 17.43 17.84
CA LEU A 90 -3.81 17.08 18.41
C LEU A 90 -4.51 18.35 18.94
N VAL A 91 -5.65 18.69 18.37
CA VAL A 91 -6.45 19.88 18.72
C VAL A 91 -7.90 19.45 18.97
N GLY A 92 -8.23 19.15 20.23
CA GLY A 92 -9.56 18.65 20.59
C GLY A 92 -9.82 17.28 19.96
N ASN A 93 -10.82 17.18 19.08
CA ASN A 93 -11.14 15.96 18.33
C ASN A 93 -10.52 15.93 16.92
N LEU A 94 -9.66 16.90 16.59
CA LEU A 94 -9.00 17.05 15.30
C LEU A 94 -7.54 16.65 15.42
N THR A 95 -7.05 15.87 14.45
CA THR A 95 -5.64 15.52 14.31
C THR A 95 -5.14 15.99 12.96
N VAL A 96 -4.04 16.73 12.95
CA VAL A 96 -3.29 17.09 11.73
C VAL A 96 -2.01 16.28 11.73
N LYS A 97 -1.86 15.32 10.81
CA LYS A 97 -0.64 14.52 10.65
C LYS A 97 0.05 14.90 9.34
N GLY A 98 1.34 15.21 9.39
CA GLY A 98 2.14 15.56 8.22
C GLY A 98 3.46 14.81 8.19
N GLY A 99 3.90 14.39 7.01
CA GLY A 99 5.19 13.73 6.82
C GLY A 99 5.17 12.68 5.72
N LEU A 100 6.06 11.70 5.84
CA LEU A 100 6.18 10.54 4.95
C LEU A 100 5.59 9.32 5.67
N PHE A 101 4.40 8.87 5.31
CA PHE A 101 3.73 7.75 5.98
C PHE A 101 2.74 7.05 5.06
N THR A 102 2.27 5.86 5.47
CA THR A 102 1.14 5.17 4.86
C THR A 102 -0.13 5.44 5.68
N HIS A 103 -1.28 5.49 5.02
CA HIS A 103 -2.59 5.59 5.70
C HIS A 103 -3.59 4.71 4.96
N PRO A 104 -4.07 3.61 5.57
CA PRO A 104 -4.91 2.67 4.86
C PRO A 104 -6.36 3.14 4.78
N TRP A 105 -6.96 2.97 3.61
CA TRP A 105 -8.40 3.10 3.37
C TRP A 105 -9.00 1.75 2.99
N GLY A 106 -10.27 1.54 3.32
CA GLY A 106 -10.91 0.24 3.20
C GLY A 106 -11.33 -0.35 4.56
N SER A 107 -12.06 -1.45 4.49
CA SER A 107 -12.71 -2.14 5.60
C SER A 107 -12.32 -3.61 5.73
N ALA A 108 -11.78 -4.22 4.67
CA ALA A 108 -11.31 -5.59 4.69
C ALA A 108 -9.98 -5.75 5.45
N PHE A 109 -9.54 -6.98 5.69
CA PHE A 109 -8.28 -7.24 6.39
C PHE A 109 -7.16 -7.64 5.42
N THR A 110 -7.47 -8.42 4.39
CA THR A 110 -6.44 -9.06 3.55
C THR A 110 -5.91 -8.17 2.42
N ALA A 111 -6.77 -7.34 1.85
CA ALA A 111 -6.49 -6.47 0.73
C ALA A 111 -7.53 -5.35 0.66
N HIS A 112 -7.21 -4.28 -0.05
CA HIS A 112 -8.12 -3.16 -0.27
C HIS A 112 -8.14 -2.74 -1.74
N VAL A 113 -9.33 -2.52 -2.27
CA VAL A 113 -9.55 -2.04 -3.65
C VAL A 113 -9.80 -0.53 -3.71
N VAL A 114 -10.14 0.07 -2.57
CA VAL A 114 -10.36 1.52 -2.43
C VAL A 114 -9.19 2.23 -1.73
N ASP A 115 -8.13 1.50 -1.40
CA ASP A 115 -6.90 2.11 -0.90
C ASP A 115 -6.05 2.66 -2.04
N VAL A 116 -5.95 3.97 -2.07
CA VAL A 116 -5.25 4.72 -3.13
C VAL A 116 -4.20 5.70 -2.59
N LEU A 117 -4.06 5.81 -1.26
CA LEU A 117 -3.18 6.81 -0.67
C LEU A 117 -1.71 6.41 -0.77
N SER A 118 -1.43 5.11 -0.77
CA SER A 118 -0.07 4.55 -0.78
C SER A 118 0.16 3.71 -2.03
N SER A 119 1.27 3.94 -2.73
CA SER A 119 1.72 3.06 -3.80
C SER A 119 2.42 1.82 -3.26
N ARG A 120 2.76 0.86 -4.12
CA ARG A 120 3.34 -0.43 -3.71
C ARG A 120 4.81 -0.57 -4.10
N ASP A 121 5.57 -1.30 -3.29
CA ASP A 121 6.92 -1.78 -3.60
C ASP A 121 6.83 -3.22 -4.08
N LEU A 122 7.00 -3.43 -5.38
CA LEU A 122 6.86 -4.75 -5.99
C LEU A 122 8.18 -5.54 -5.97
N THR A 123 9.27 -5.01 -5.37
CA THR A 123 10.61 -5.65 -5.34
C THR A 123 10.57 -7.12 -4.90
N ASP A 124 9.75 -7.41 -3.90
CA ASP A 124 9.68 -8.73 -3.28
C ASP A 124 8.76 -9.69 -4.06
N GLY A 125 8.14 -9.23 -5.14
CA GLY A 125 7.22 -9.99 -5.96
C GLY A 125 5.95 -10.33 -5.20
N PHE A 126 5.75 -11.62 -4.91
CA PHE A 126 4.62 -12.11 -4.14
C PHE A 126 4.93 -12.05 -2.64
N VAL A 127 4.05 -11.40 -1.88
CA VAL A 127 4.11 -11.34 -0.41
C VAL A 127 2.82 -11.91 0.19
N ASP A 128 2.91 -12.41 1.41
CA ASP A 128 1.79 -12.98 2.16
C ASP A 128 0.88 -11.92 2.79
N ASP A 129 1.36 -10.68 2.88
CA ASP A 129 0.60 -9.51 3.28
C ASP A 129 0.75 -8.37 2.26
N LEU A 130 -0.32 -8.08 1.52
CA LEU A 130 -0.33 -7.02 0.50
C LEU A 130 -0.19 -5.62 1.11
N GLU A 131 -0.56 -5.45 2.38
CA GLU A 131 -0.44 -4.18 3.10
C GLU A 131 1.03 -3.85 3.37
N ALA A 132 1.86 -4.87 3.61
CA ALA A 132 3.31 -4.72 3.78
C ALA A 132 4.03 -4.24 2.50
N MET A 133 3.38 -4.31 1.33
CA MET A 133 3.92 -3.73 0.09
C MET A 133 3.79 -2.22 0.05
N LYS A 134 2.99 -1.59 0.92
CA LYS A 134 2.74 -0.15 0.84
C LYS A 134 3.99 0.66 1.08
N ARG A 135 4.15 1.69 0.26
CA ARG A 135 5.22 2.67 0.34
C ARG A 135 4.69 3.93 0.98
N PRO A 136 5.36 4.45 2.03
CA PRO A 136 4.96 5.71 2.61
C PRO A 136 5.15 6.83 1.58
N SER A 137 4.21 7.77 1.58
CA SER A 137 4.15 8.90 0.65
C SER A 137 4.10 10.21 1.42
N ALA A 138 4.60 11.29 0.82
CA ALA A 138 4.54 12.62 1.44
C ALA A 138 3.09 13.09 1.47
N MET A 139 2.53 13.31 2.66
CA MET A 139 1.12 13.58 2.85
C MET A 139 0.88 14.48 4.05
N VAL A 140 -0.20 15.25 3.98
CA VAL A 140 -0.88 15.86 5.12
C VAL A 140 -2.26 15.22 5.24
N LEU A 141 -2.58 14.74 6.43
CA LEU A 141 -3.84 14.10 6.78
C LEU A 141 -4.52 14.91 7.88
N LEU A 142 -5.75 15.29 7.64
CA LEU A 142 -6.63 15.90 8.63
C LEU A 142 -7.70 14.89 9.00
N SER A 143 -7.75 14.48 10.26
CA SER A 143 -8.70 13.48 10.73
C SER A 143 -9.51 14.00 11.91
N SER A 144 -10.75 13.53 12.02
CA SER A 144 -11.55 13.76 13.23
C SER A 144 -12.41 12.57 13.58
N TYR A 145 -12.55 12.34 14.88
CA TYR A 145 -13.29 11.22 15.44
C TYR A 145 -14.43 11.75 16.32
N GLY A 146 -15.66 11.43 15.91
CA GLY A 146 -16.88 11.62 16.69
C GLY A 146 -17.30 10.32 17.38
N LYS A 147 -18.48 10.33 18.00
CA LYS A 147 -19.01 9.15 18.73
C LYS A 147 -19.24 7.93 17.83
N ASN A 148 -19.85 8.15 16.67
CA ASN A 148 -20.26 7.11 15.73
C ASN A 148 -19.82 7.43 14.30
N SER A 149 -18.89 8.35 14.12
CA SER A 149 -18.44 8.77 12.80
C SER A 149 -17.01 9.25 12.85
N SER A 150 -16.28 9.07 11.75
CA SER A 150 -14.98 9.67 11.55
C SER A 150 -14.88 10.22 10.14
N TRP A 151 -13.95 11.14 9.94
CA TRP A 151 -13.57 11.57 8.61
C TRP A 151 -12.08 11.83 8.52
N ASP A 152 -11.57 11.64 7.32
CA ASP A 152 -10.19 11.90 6.91
C ASP A 152 -10.22 12.79 5.67
N LEU A 153 -9.32 13.78 5.61
CA LEU A 153 -8.98 14.52 4.40
C LEU A 153 -7.48 14.40 4.18
N ALA A 154 -7.09 13.83 3.05
CA ALA A 154 -5.71 13.63 2.66
C ALA A 154 -5.32 14.61 1.55
N PHE A 155 -4.13 15.19 1.65
CA PHE A 155 -3.50 15.99 0.61
C PHE A 155 -2.05 15.56 0.42
N LYS A 156 -1.66 15.33 -0.84
CA LYS A 156 -0.32 14.94 -1.25
C LYS A 156 0.19 16.01 -2.23
N PRO A 157 1.30 16.71 -1.92
CA PRO A 157 1.83 17.77 -2.80
C PRO A 157 2.49 17.23 -4.08
N GLY A 158 2.68 15.92 -4.16
CA GLY A 158 3.09 15.14 -5.32
C GLY A 158 2.73 13.68 -5.05
N PHE A 159 2.90 12.80 -6.02
CA PHE A 159 2.65 11.38 -5.83
C PHE A 159 3.90 10.55 -6.01
N GLN A 160 3.86 9.36 -5.42
CA GLN A 160 4.93 8.38 -5.49
C GLN A 160 4.40 7.19 -6.25
N SER A 161 4.98 6.89 -7.41
CA SER A 161 4.61 5.71 -8.19
C SER A 161 4.99 4.41 -7.49
N SER A 162 4.36 3.32 -7.92
CA SER A 162 4.76 1.98 -7.52
C SER A 162 6.19 1.70 -7.96
N HIS A 163 6.97 1.04 -7.11
CA HIS A 163 8.30 0.59 -7.48
C HIS A 163 8.18 -0.69 -8.29
N LEU A 164 8.29 -0.57 -9.62
CA LEU A 164 8.34 -1.71 -10.52
C LEU A 164 9.72 -2.37 -10.46
N VAL A 165 9.73 -3.70 -10.56
CA VAL A 165 10.97 -4.48 -10.57
C VAL A 165 11.48 -4.55 -11.99
N THR A 166 12.69 -4.04 -12.24
CA THR A 166 13.30 -4.01 -13.59
C THR A 166 14.44 -5.00 -13.76
N GLU A 167 14.78 -5.76 -12.71
CA GLU A 167 15.90 -6.70 -12.68
C GLU A 167 15.56 -7.95 -11.87
N GLY A 168 16.31 -9.03 -12.07
CA GLY A 168 16.14 -10.28 -11.33
C GLY A 168 14.90 -11.08 -11.73
N ARG A 169 14.48 -12.01 -10.87
CA ARG A 169 13.42 -13.00 -11.17
C ARG A 169 12.05 -12.38 -11.42
N TYR A 170 11.74 -11.30 -10.71
CA TYR A 170 10.46 -10.60 -10.81
C TYR A 170 10.50 -9.45 -11.80
N ASN A 171 11.48 -9.40 -12.70
CA ASN A 171 11.57 -8.34 -13.69
C ASN A 171 10.26 -8.24 -14.50
N LEU A 172 9.57 -7.12 -14.35
CA LEU A 172 8.32 -6.77 -15.01
C LEU A 172 8.57 -6.04 -16.34
N THR A 173 9.83 -5.78 -16.70
CA THR A 173 10.20 -5.13 -17.96
C THR A 173 10.05 -6.12 -19.11
N PRO A 174 9.16 -5.89 -20.09
CA PRO A 174 9.05 -6.80 -21.22
C PRO A 174 10.35 -6.80 -22.03
N ALA A 175 10.73 -7.97 -22.57
CA ALA A 175 12.00 -8.13 -23.28
C ALA A 175 12.19 -7.14 -24.45
N SER A 176 11.09 -6.74 -25.10
CA SER A 176 11.09 -5.73 -26.17
C SER A 176 11.55 -4.34 -25.71
N PHE A 177 11.48 -4.03 -24.42
CA PHE A 177 11.89 -2.76 -23.83
C PHE A 177 13.24 -2.83 -23.10
N ALA A 178 13.94 -3.97 -23.15
CA ALA A 178 15.19 -4.18 -22.42
C ALA A 178 16.30 -3.16 -22.78
N SER A 179 16.27 -2.62 -24.00
CA SER A 179 17.20 -1.59 -24.47
C SER A 179 16.55 -0.22 -24.68
N ALA A 180 15.33 -0.01 -24.20
CA ALA A 180 14.62 1.24 -24.35
C ALA A 180 15.28 2.33 -23.50
N VAL A 181 15.39 3.54 -24.07
CA VAL A 181 15.66 4.75 -23.29
C VAL A 181 14.35 5.13 -22.59
N ILE A 182 14.30 5.00 -21.27
CA ILE A 182 13.10 5.27 -20.48
C ILE A 182 13.22 6.63 -19.81
N THR A 183 12.32 7.55 -20.15
CA THR A 183 12.16 8.84 -19.47
C THR A 183 11.07 8.72 -18.41
N GLN A 184 11.31 9.24 -17.20
CA GLN A 184 10.31 9.29 -16.13
C GLN A 184 9.76 10.72 -16.00
N GLN A 185 8.44 10.82 -15.87
CA GLN A 185 7.78 12.07 -15.47
C GLN A 185 8.18 12.47 -14.03
N ASP A 186 8.33 13.78 -13.77
CA ASP A 186 8.49 14.29 -12.40
C ASP A 186 7.15 14.24 -11.65
N THR A 187 7.05 13.32 -10.70
CA THR A 187 5.85 13.11 -9.87
C THR A 187 5.90 13.86 -8.54
N THR A 188 7.01 14.51 -8.22
CA THR A 188 7.26 15.14 -6.90
C THR A 188 6.88 16.61 -6.82
N SER A 189 6.52 17.19 -7.97
CA SER A 189 6.11 18.59 -8.07
C SER A 189 4.60 18.80 -7.82
N LEU A 190 4.23 20.04 -7.51
CA LEU A 190 2.84 20.43 -7.25
C LEU A 190 1.91 20.29 -8.46
N SER A 191 2.40 20.06 -9.68
CA SER A 191 1.54 19.72 -10.82
C SER A 191 0.90 18.33 -10.66
N SER A 192 1.53 17.47 -9.88
CA SER A 192 1.17 16.06 -9.67
C SER A 192 0.50 15.84 -8.31
N TRP A 193 -0.17 16.87 -7.78
CA TRP A 193 -0.87 16.83 -6.49
C TRP A 193 -2.01 15.82 -6.49
N GLU A 194 -2.30 15.28 -5.31
CA GLU A 194 -3.44 14.38 -5.07
C GLU A 194 -4.18 14.80 -3.81
N ALA A 195 -5.50 14.58 -3.78
CA ALA A 195 -6.28 14.82 -2.58
C ALA A 195 -7.51 13.93 -2.55
N GLY A 196 -7.98 13.63 -1.34
CA GLY A 196 -9.23 12.91 -1.17
C GLY A 196 -9.80 13.07 0.22
N GLY A 197 -11.01 12.56 0.38
CA GLY A 197 -11.70 12.51 1.65
C GLY A 197 -12.39 11.19 1.85
N ARG A 198 -12.47 10.74 3.10
CA ARG A 198 -13.20 9.57 3.54
C ARG A 198 -14.07 9.96 4.71
N TYR A 199 -15.33 9.55 4.70
CA TYR A 199 -16.26 9.68 5.81
C TYR A 199 -16.78 8.31 6.18
N ARG A 200 -16.81 7.99 7.47
CA ARG A 200 -17.33 6.72 7.99
C ARG A 200 -18.38 6.98 9.06
N THR A 201 -19.35 6.09 9.16
CA THR A 201 -20.31 6.07 10.25
C THR A 201 -20.70 4.66 10.67
N ALA A 202 -20.91 4.50 11.98
CA ALA A 202 -21.36 3.26 12.61
C ALA A 202 -22.87 3.29 12.85
N LEU A 203 -23.56 2.30 12.31
CA LEU A 203 -24.99 2.04 12.43
C LEU A 203 -25.21 0.69 13.13
N GLY A 204 -24.96 0.67 14.45
CA GLY A 204 -25.05 -0.55 15.25
C GLY A 204 -23.88 -1.49 14.98
N LYS A 205 -24.14 -2.61 14.29
CA LYS A 205 -23.10 -3.60 13.90
C LYS A 205 -22.56 -3.38 12.48
N LEU A 206 -23.12 -2.40 11.77
CA LEU A 206 -22.76 -2.06 10.40
C LEU A 206 -21.97 -0.76 10.42
N ASP A 207 -20.74 -0.79 9.93
CA ASP A 207 -19.97 0.39 9.59
C ASP A 207 -20.05 0.62 8.08
N VAL A 208 -20.30 1.86 7.66
CA VAL A 208 -20.31 2.25 6.24
C VAL A 208 -19.39 3.45 6.06
N GLY A 209 -18.66 3.46 4.95
CA GLY A 209 -17.84 4.58 4.54
C GLY A 209 -18.06 4.97 3.09
N LEU A 210 -17.93 6.27 2.84
CA LEU A 210 -17.86 6.87 1.50
C LEU A 210 -16.52 7.55 1.36
N LEU A 211 -15.90 7.42 0.20
CA LEU A 211 -14.64 8.09 -0.09
C LEU A 211 -14.60 8.63 -1.51
N TYR A 212 -13.85 9.71 -1.68
CA TYR A 212 -13.53 10.30 -2.96
C TYR A 212 -12.05 10.63 -3.00
N PHE A 213 -11.39 10.38 -4.12
CA PHE A 213 -9.98 10.71 -4.31
C PHE A 213 -9.72 11.17 -5.73
N ASN A 214 -8.92 12.22 -5.89
CA ASN A 214 -8.38 12.68 -7.16
C ASN A 214 -6.86 12.55 -7.10
N GLY A 215 -6.30 11.72 -7.98
CA GLY A 215 -4.86 11.44 -8.01
C GLY A 215 -4.48 10.65 -9.25
N HIS A 216 -3.40 9.89 -9.17
CA HIS A 216 -2.84 9.16 -10.32
C HIS A 216 -2.90 7.66 -10.11
N HIS A 217 -2.97 6.92 -11.23
CA HIS A 217 -2.72 5.49 -11.22
C HIS A 217 -1.27 5.27 -10.78
N PRO A 218 -1.01 4.41 -9.76
CA PRO A 218 0.34 4.26 -9.22
C PRO A 218 1.27 3.49 -10.17
N GLU A 219 0.71 2.70 -11.08
CA GLU A 219 1.46 2.02 -12.15
C GLU A 219 1.51 2.92 -13.39
N PRO A 220 2.67 3.04 -14.05
CA PRO A 220 2.83 3.86 -15.24
C PRO A 220 2.24 3.20 -16.48
N GLY A 221 1.58 4.00 -17.31
CA GLY A 221 1.46 3.72 -18.73
C GLY A 221 2.72 4.16 -19.49
N PHE A 222 2.70 4.09 -20.81
CA PHE A 222 3.86 4.46 -21.61
C PHE A 222 3.52 5.00 -23.00
N SER A 223 4.33 5.94 -23.47
CA SER A 223 4.26 6.49 -24.82
C SER A 223 5.58 6.30 -25.56
N ILE A 224 5.53 5.73 -26.76
CA ILE A 224 6.74 5.50 -27.58
C ILE A 224 7.08 6.79 -28.34
N THR A 225 8.21 7.41 -28.00
CA THR A 225 8.68 8.67 -28.60
C THR A 225 9.65 8.47 -29.76
N SER A 226 10.33 7.32 -29.82
CA SER A 226 11.19 6.92 -30.94
C SER A 226 11.29 5.40 -31.01
N PHE A 227 11.44 4.84 -32.21
CA PHE A 227 11.67 3.41 -32.44
C PHE A 227 13.15 3.07 -32.71
N ALA A 228 13.98 4.06 -33.04
CA ALA A 228 15.39 3.87 -33.37
C ALA A 228 16.26 5.07 -32.95
N PRO A 229 16.86 5.05 -31.74
CA PRO A 229 16.72 4.01 -30.71
C PRO A 229 15.31 4.01 -30.11
N LEU A 230 14.87 2.86 -29.57
CA LEU A 230 13.60 2.78 -28.84
C LEU A 230 13.67 3.73 -27.64
N ALA A 231 12.78 4.71 -27.61
CA ALA A 231 12.65 5.66 -26.51
C ALA A 231 11.18 5.73 -26.09
N VAL A 232 10.97 5.76 -24.78
CA VAL A 232 9.66 5.63 -24.16
C VAL A 232 9.57 6.59 -22.99
N ASP A 233 8.48 7.34 -22.93
CA ASP A 233 8.15 8.17 -21.79
C ASP A 233 7.12 7.45 -20.93
N LEU A 234 7.40 7.31 -19.62
CA LEU A 234 6.43 6.80 -18.67
C LEU A 234 5.45 7.92 -18.32
N VAL A 235 4.16 7.61 -18.48
CA VAL A 235 3.05 8.52 -18.21
C VAL A 235 2.18 7.94 -17.10
N TYR A 236 1.55 8.80 -16.31
CA TYR A 236 0.69 8.37 -15.21
C TYR A 236 -0.70 8.91 -15.38
N THR A 237 -1.65 8.00 -15.53
CA THR A 237 -3.05 8.33 -15.76
C THR A 237 -3.66 8.99 -14.54
N ARG A 238 -4.27 10.16 -14.72
CA ARG A 238 -5.05 10.82 -13.68
C ARG A 238 -6.42 10.14 -13.55
N HIS A 239 -6.83 9.84 -12.33
CA HIS A 239 -8.14 9.26 -12.03
C HIS A 239 -8.86 9.99 -10.89
N GLN A 240 -10.18 9.88 -10.93
CA GLN A 240 -11.06 10.13 -9.79
C GLN A 240 -11.63 8.80 -9.29
N LEU A 241 -11.44 8.49 -8.01
CA LEU A 241 -12.08 7.37 -7.33
C LEU A 241 -13.35 7.85 -6.63
N PHE A 242 -14.46 7.16 -6.88
CA PHE A 242 -15.67 7.19 -6.07
C PHE A 242 -15.80 5.84 -5.38
N GLY A 243 -15.66 5.81 -4.05
CA GLY A 243 -15.59 4.57 -3.29
C GLY A 243 -16.66 4.44 -2.21
N LEU A 244 -17.03 3.20 -1.97
CA LEU A 244 -17.86 2.75 -0.86
C LEU A 244 -17.14 1.60 -0.15
N GLU A 245 -17.22 1.61 1.18
CA GLU A 245 -16.71 0.55 2.04
C GLU A 245 -17.75 0.22 3.11
N SER A 246 -17.75 -1.01 3.59
CA SER A 246 -18.69 -1.47 4.60
C SER A 246 -18.11 -2.63 5.38
N SER A 247 -18.36 -2.66 6.69
CA SER A 247 -18.07 -3.81 7.54
C SER A 247 -19.28 -4.17 8.39
N LEU A 248 -19.71 -5.42 8.36
CA LEU A 248 -20.82 -5.94 9.14
C LEU A 248 -20.30 -7.02 10.09
N LEU A 249 -20.42 -6.76 11.40
CA LEU A 249 -20.12 -7.73 12.44
C LEU A 249 -21.34 -8.62 12.72
N PHE A 250 -21.17 -9.93 12.56
CA PHE A 250 -22.13 -10.96 12.97
C PHE A 250 -21.36 -12.11 13.62
N ASP A 251 -21.02 -11.89 14.89
CA ASP A 251 -20.23 -12.76 15.77
C ASP A 251 -20.45 -14.26 15.52
N PRO A 252 -19.39 -15.06 15.26
CA PRO A 252 -17.95 -14.72 15.27
C PRO A 252 -17.37 -14.22 13.94
N PHE A 253 -18.23 -13.82 13.00
CA PHE A 253 -17.83 -13.45 11.66
C PHE A 253 -17.89 -11.94 11.41
N THR A 254 -17.07 -11.48 10.48
CA THR A 254 -17.15 -10.13 9.90
C THR A 254 -17.22 -10.24 8.38
N LEU A 255 -18.17 -9.53 7.78
CA LEU A 255 -18.24 -9.36 6.32
C LEU A 255 -17.79 -7.93 5.98
N ALA A 256 -16.71 -7.81 5.23
CA ALA A 256 -16.25 -6.55 4.66
C ALA A 256 -16.58 -6.49 3.17
N LEU A 257 -17.05 -5.35 2.70
CA LEU A 257 -17.35 -5.07 1.30
C LEU A 257 -16.69 -3.75 0.90
N GLU A 258 -16.06 -3.73 -0.26
CA GLU A 258 -15.50 -2.52 -0.86
C GLU A 258 -15.88 -2.45 -2.33
N GLY A 259 -16.16 -1.24 -2.82
CA GLY A 259 -16.48 -0.98 -4.20
C GLY A 259 -15.97 0.39 -4.62
N GLY A 260 -15.29 0.46 -5.76
CA GLY A 260 -14.72 1.69 -6.29
C GLY A 260 -15.01 1.83 -7.78
N PHE A 261 -15.37 3.04 -8.20
CA PHE A 261 -15.34 3.44 -9.59
C PHE A 261 -14.20 4.44 -9.81
N PHE A 262 -13.24 4.04 -10.63
CA PHE A 262 -12.11 4.85 -11.06
C PHE A 262 -12.44 5.45 -12.42
N LEU A 263 -12.76 6.74 -12.45
CA LEU A 263 -12.96 7.50 -13.67
C LEU A 263 -11.61 8.01 -14.17
N SER A 264 -11.19 7.55 -15.35
CA SER A 264 -9.97 8.00 -16.02
C SER A 264 -10.12 9.37 -16.66
N GLU A 265 -8.99 10.06 -16.84
CA GLU A 265 -8.90 11.19 -17.76
C GLU A 265 -9.11 10.75 -19.23
N ASP A 266 -8.76 9.51 -19.58
CA ASP A 266 -9.17 8.88 -20.84
C ASP A 266 -10.50 8.13 -20.65
N ALA A 267 -11.57 8.90 -20.47
CA ALA A 267 -12.89 8.34 -20.22
C ALA A 267 -13.49 7.60 -21.43
N GLU A 268 -12.96 7.82 -22.64
CA GLU A 268 -13.43 7.19 -23.89
C GLU A 268 -12.61 5.94 -24.27
N GLY A 269 -11.49 5.67 -23.58
CA GLY A 269 -10.61 4.53 -23.84
C GLY A 269 -9.94 4.57 -25.21
N THR A 270 -9.49 5.76 -25.62
CA THR A 270 -8.94 6.01 -26.96
C THR A 270 -7.43 6.16 -26.98
N ASP A 271 -6.81 6.49 -25.84
CA ASP A 271 -5.37 6.66 -25.68
C ASP A 271 -4.78 5.45 -24.98
N GLY A 272 -4.25 4.51 -25.77
CA GLY A 272 -3.64 3.29 -25.26
C GLY A 272 -2.37 3.50 -24.41
N SER A 273 -1.89 4.73 -24.21
CA SER A 273 -0.84 5.04 -23.24
C SER A 273 -1.36 5.25 -21.82
N LEU A 274 -2.67 5.38 -21.63
CA LEU A 274 -3.34 5.66 -20.36
C LEU A 274 -4.27 4.51 -19.97
N TYR A 275 -4.47 4.31 -18.67
CA TYR A 275 -5.41 3.34 -18.14
C TYR A 275 -6.85 3.84 -18.27
N ASN A 276 -7.77 2.96 -18.65
CA ASN A 276 -9.17 3.27 -18.81
C ASN A 276 -9.91 3.39 -17.47
N SER A 277 -11.15 3.87 -17.55
CA SER A 277 -12.06 3.85 -16.41
C SER A 277 -12.35 2.40 -15.98
N ARG A 278 -12.47 2.16 -14.68
CA ARG A 278 -12.68 0.80 -14.17
C ARG A 278 -13.52 0.74 -12.90
N PHE A 279 -14.23 -0.37 -12.74
CA PHE A 279 -14.79 -0.79 -11.46
C PHE A 279 -13.76 -1.66 -10.73
N ALA A 280 -13.71 -1.53 -9.41
CA ALA A 280 -13.01 -2.45 -8.52
C ALA A 280 -13.94 -2.85 -7.38
N TYR A 281 -13.87 -4.09 -6.94
CA TYR A 281 -14.74 -4.63 -5.91
C TYR A 281 -14.02 -5.66 -5.06
N LEU A 282 -14.40 -5.75 -3.79
CA LEU A 282 -13.91 -6.75 -2.87
C LEU A 282 -15.03 -7.15 -1.91
N ALA A 283 -15.11 -8.45 -1.63
CA ALA A 283 -15.91 -9.01 -0.56
C ALA A 283 -15.03 -9.96 0.27
N GLU A 284 -14.99 -9.77 1.58
CA GLU A 284 -14.21 -10.61 2.48
C GLU A 284 -15.08 -11.10 3.64
N LEU A 285 -15.03 -12.40 3.89
CA LEU A 285 -15.56 -13.02 5.10
C LEU A 285 -14.41 -13.43 6.00
N SER A 286 -14.38 -12.92 7.22
CA SER A 286 -13.38 -13.27 8.22
C SER A 286 -13.99 -13.83 9.50
N TYR A 287 -13.21 -14.64 10.20
CA TYR A 287 -13.55 -15.33 11.43
C TYR A 287 -12.39 -15.23 12.41
N THR A 288 -12.69 -14.89 13.66
CA THR A 288 -11.73 -14.89 14.77
C THR A 288 -12.21 -15.84 15.85
N HIS A 289 -11.41 -16.86 16.16
CA HIS A 289 -11.73 -17.79 17.23
C HIS A 289 -11.57 -17.10 18.60
N PRO A 290 -12.62 -17.05 19.45
CA PRO A 290 -12.60 -16.24 20.68
C PRO A 290 -11.47 -16.61 21.67
N GLU A 291 -11.20 -17.91 21.85
CA GLU A 291 -10.24 -18.36 22.87
C GLU A 291 -8.79 -18.34 22.38
N SER A 292 -8.52 -18.83 21.16
CA SER A 292 -7.18 -18.93 20.62
C SER A 292 -6.73 -17.69 19.85
N SER A 293 -7.64 -16.75 19.55
CA SER A 293 -7.38 -15.64 18.61
C SER A 293 -6.92 -16.10 17.21
N ALA A 294 -7.15 -17.38 16.85
CA ALA A 294 -6.88 -17.86 15.51
C ALA A 294 -7.78 -17.13 14.50
N PHE A 295 -7.21 -16.71 13.38
CA PHE A 295 -7.87 -15.88 12.39
C PHE A 295 -7.90 -16.57 11.03
N LEU A 296 -9.03 -16.44 10.35
CA LEU A 296 -9.27 -16.95 9.00
C LEU A 296 -9.97 -15.86 8.20
N ALA A 297 -9.49 -15.56 6.99
CA ALA A 297 -10.16 -14.68 6.06
C ALA A 297 -10.18 -15.27 4.65
N LEU A 298 -11.33 -15.19 3.99
CA LEU A 298 -11.50 -15.48 2.58
C LEU A 298 -12.00 -14.22 1.89
N ALA A 299 -11.18 -13.66 1.00
CA ALA A 299 -11.53 -12.51 0.18
C ALA A 299 -11.65 -12.90 -1.29
N TYR A 300 -12.63 -12.30 -1.95
CA TYR A 300 -12.79 -12.26 -3.40
C TYR A 300 -12.67 -10.81 -3.82
N GLN A 301 -11.65 -10.49 -4.64
CA GLN A 301 -11.48 -9.16 -5.20
C GLN A 301 -11.41 -9.22 -6.72
N GLY A 302 -11.79 -8.15 -7.37
CA GLY A 302 -11.65 -8.05 -8.82
C GLY A 302 -11.78 -6.63 -9.35
N ARG A 303 -11.54 -6.52 -10.65
CA ARG A 303 -11.71 -5.30 -11.43
C ARG A 303 -12.34 -5.59 -12.78
N TYR A 304 -13.03 -4.58 -13.31
CA TYR A 304 -13.59 -4.58 -14.66
C TYR A 304 -13.25 -3.25 -15.34
N VAL A 305 -12.49 -3.32 -16.43
CA VAL A 305 -12.02 -2.20 -17.23
C VAL A 305 -13.05 -1.86 -18.30
N LEU A 306 -13.47 -0.60 -18.36
CA LEU A 306 -14.37 -0.06 -19.37
C LEU A 306 -13.59 0.25 -20.65
N ASP A 307 -14.29 0.25 -21.79
CA ASP A 307 -13.72 0.61 -23.09
C ASP A 307 -12.45 -0.17 -23.47
N PHE A 308 -12.32 -1.38 -22.95
CA PHE A 308 -11.15 -2.23 -23.11
C PHE A 308 -10.91 -2.60 -24.57
N ASN A 309 -9.72 -2.26 -25.08
CA ASN A 309 -9.38 -2.44 -26.48
C ASN A 309 -8.58 -3.74 -26.72
N THR A 310 -9.26 -4.78 -27.22
CA THR A 310 -8.62 -6.07 -27.57
C THR A 310 -7.83 -6.03 -28.88
N THR A 311 -7.94 -4.95 -29.66
CA THR A 311 -7.34 -4.84 -30.99
C THR A 311 -6.02 -4.09 -31.01
N ASN A 312 -5.72 -3.32 -29.95
CA ASN A 312 -4.50 -2.56 -29.82
C ASN A 312 -3.50 -3.30 -28.90
N PRO A 313 -2.50 -4.01 -29.44
CA PRO A 313 -1.58 -4.83 -28.64
C PRO A 313 -0.56 -4.03 -27.83
N VAL A 314 -0.49 -2.70 -28.03
CA VAL A 314 0.38 -1.79 -27.26
C VAL A 314 -0.41 -0.96 -26.26
N ASP A 315 -1.71 -1.21 -26.13
CA ASP A 315 -2.56 -0.61 -25.11
C ASP A 315 -2.16 -1.08 -23.71
N VAL A 316 -2.03 -0.15 -22.77
CA VAL A 316 -1.58 -0.45 -21.40
C VAL A 316 -2.54 -1.35 -20.65
N ASP A 317 -3.86 -1.22 -20.84
CA ASP A 317 -4.84 -2.12 -20.23
C ASP A 317 -4.75 -3.52 -20.85
N TYR A 318 -4.59 -3.61 -22.17
CA TYR A 318 -4.40 -4.90 -22.84
C TYR A 318 -3.15 -5.62 -22.34
N LEU A 319 -2.04 -4.90 -22.21
CA LEU A 319 -0.76 -5.43 -21.73
C LEU A 319 -0.80 -5.82 -20.25
N ALA A 320 -1.55 -5.08 -19.44
CA ALA A 320 -1.74 -5.40 -18.02
C ALA A 320 -2.75 -6.53 -17.79
N SER A 321 -3.54 -6.89 -18.81
CA SER A 321 -4.61 -7.88 -18.68
C SER A 321 -4.10 -9.32 -18.61
N PHE A 322 -4.86 -10.16 -17.89
CA PHE A 322 -4.67 -11.61 -17.94
C PHE A 322 -5.52 -12.23 -19.05
N ASN A 323 -4.85 -12.89 -20.00
CA ASN A 323 -5.49 -13.58 -21.12
C ASN A 323 -6.36 -12.66 -22.01
N GLY A 324 -6.01 -11.38 -22.14
CA GLY A 324 -6.69 -10.43 -23.03
C GLY A 324 -8.12 -10.11 -22.60
N LYS A 325 -8.41 -10.17 -21.30
CA LYS A 325 -9.75 -9.95 -20.74
C LYS A 325 -9.83 -8.59 -20.06
N ALA A 326 -10.98 -7.94 -20.22
CA ALA A 326 -11.30 -6.68 -19.54
C ALA A 326 -11.52 -6.82 -18.03
N TYR A 327 -11.43 -8.04 -17.48
CA TYR A 327 -11.75 -8.32 -16.09
C TYR A 327 -10.75 -9.27 -15.49
N GLU A 328 -10.56 -9.13 -14.18
CA GLU A 328 -9.61 -9.90 -13.40
C GLU A 328 -10.16 -10.12 -12.00
N ASN A 329 -10.03 -11.35 -11.51
CA ASN A 329 -10.60 -11.79 -10.25
C ASN A 329 -9.61 -12.67 -9.50
N THR A 330 -9.46 -12.39 -8.21
CA THR A 330 -8.53 -13.07 -7.33
C THR A 330 -9.23 -13.52 -6.06
N LEU A 331 -8.98 -14.77 -5.66
CA LEU A 331 -9.31 -15.29 -4.35
C LEU A 331 -8.09 -15.24 -3.45
N LEU A 332 -8.27 -14.73 -2.23
CA LEU A 332 -7.25 -14.69 -1.19
C LEU A 332 -7.77 -15.44 0.02
N LEU A 333 -7.01 -16.42 0.50
CA LEU A 333 -7.27 -17.14 1.73
C LEU A 333 -6.10 -16.90 2.68
N VAL A 334 -6.40 -16.38 3.86
CA VAL A 334 -5.41 -16.07 4.88
C VAL A 334 -5.77 -16.82 6.16
N VAL A 335 -4.77 -17.46 6.76
CA VAL A 335 -4.87 -18.15 8.05
C VAL A 335 -3.77 -17.62 8.95
N GLU A 336 -4.13 -17.19 10.16
CA GLU A 336 -3.18 -16.84 11.20
C GLU A 336 -3.48 -17.61 12.49
N TYR A 337 -2.41 -18.03 13.14
CA TYR A 337 -2.51 -18.69 14.44
C TYR A 337 -1.47 -18.10 15.40
N PRO A 338 -1.91 -17.42 16.46
CA PRO A 338 -1.00 -16.92 17.48
C PRO A 338 -0.67 -18.00 18.51
N PHE A 339 0.59 -18.03 18.92
CA PHE A 339 1.17 -18.85 19.97
C PHE A 339 1.77 -17.95 21.06
N LEU A 340 2.13 -18.55 22.20
CA LEU A 340 2.90 -17.89 23.26
C LEU A 340 2.32 -16.54 23.70
N GLN A 341 1.01 -16.49 23.95
CA GLN A 341 0.31 -15.25 24.31
C GLN A 341 0.49 -14.15 23.25
N GLN A 342 0.37 -14.52 21.98
CA GLN A 342 0.47 -13.64 20.80
C GLN A 342 1.88 -13.08 20.52
N ARG A 343 2.93 -13.59 21.20
CA ARG A 343 4.32 -13.20 20.89
C ARG A 343 4.87 -13.88 19.64
N LEU A 344 4.29 -15.00 19.23
CA LEU A 344 4.70 -15.75 18.06
C LEU A 344 3.47 -16.00 17.19
N THR A 345 3.47 -15.58 15.95
CA THR A 345 2.33 -15.80 15.04
C THR A 345 2.79 -16.53 13.78
N THR A 346 2.10 -17.62 13.44
CA THR A 346 2.25 -18.25 12.12
C THR A 346 1.18 -17.73 11.19
N ARG A 347 1.56 -17.43 9.95
CA ARG A 347 0.66 -16.97 8.89
C ARG A 347 0.81 -17.87 7.67
N ALA A 348 -0.29 -18.15 6.98
CA ALA A 348 -0.30 -18.73 5.64
C ALA A 348 -1.28 -17.96 4.76
N ALA A 349 -0.87 -17.60 3.56
CA ALA A 349 -1.66 -16.88 2.58
C ALA A 349 -1.63 -17.60 1.23
N LEU A 350 -2.82 -17.95 0.71
CA LEU A 350 -3.02 -18.47 -0.63
C LEU A 350 -3.67 -17.38 -1.49
N THR A 351 -3.02 -17.03 -2.59
CA THR A 351 -3.59 -16.21 -3.66
C THR A 351 -3.87 -17.09 -4.86
N TYR A 352 -5.08 -17.03 -5.41
CA TYR A 352 -5.47 -17.72 -6.64
C TYR A 352 -6.09 -16.73 -7.61
N HIS A 353 -5.45 -16.54 -8.76
CA HIS A 353 -5.88 -15.65 -9.82
C HIS A 353 -6.70 -16.44 -10.85
N ILE A 354 -7.98 -16.10 -11.00
CA ILE A 354 -8.97 -16.92 -11.72
C ILE A 354 -8.68 -16.93 -13.22
N GLU A 355 -8.43 -15.77 -13.83
CA GLU A 355 -8.32 -15.67 -15.30
C GLU A 355 -7.03 -16.26 -15.84
N SER A 356 -5.96 -16.28 -15.04
CA SER A 356 -4.66 -16.87 -15.41
C SER A 356 -4.47 -18.28 -14.87
N GLU A 357 -5.38 -18.75 -14.01
CA GLU A 357 -5.27 -20.00 -13.23
C GLU A 357 -3.99 -20.08 -12.37
N GLY A 358 -3.31 -18.95 -12.17
CA GLY A 358 -2.09 -18.84 -11.39
C GLY A 358 -2.37 -18.86 -9.88
N TYR A 359 -1.43 -19.41 -9.09
CA TYR A 359 -1.55 -19.41 -7.64
C TYR A 359 -0.19 -19.21 -6.95
N ALA A 360 -0.24 -18.66 -5.74
CA ALA A 360 0.88 -18.53 -4.82
C ALA A 360 0.44 -18.92 -3.41
N LEU A 361 1.19 -19.79 -2.76
CA LEU A 361 1.03 -20.11 -1.34
C LEU A 361 2.28 -19.66 -0.61
N LEU A 362 2.11 -18.78 0.37
CA LEU A 362 3.19 -18.21 1.17
C LEU A 362 2.90 -18.49 2.64
N ALA A 363 3.96 -18.73 3.40
CA ALA A 363 3.87 -18.94 4.84
C ALA A 363 4.93 -18.11 5.55
N GLY A 364 4.57 -17.56 6.70
CA GLY A 364 5.40 -16.65 7.49
C GLY A 364 5.34 -17.00 8.97
N LEU A 365 6.37 -16.57 9.69
CA LEU A 365 6.46 -16.63 11.15
C LEU A 365 6.96 -15.27 11.65
N SER A 366 6.22 -14.65 12.56
CA SER A 366 6.62 -13.39 13.18
C SER A 366 6.77 -13.56 14.70
N TYR A 367 7.77 -12.90 15.28
CA TYR A 367 8.00 -12.82 16.72
C TYR A 367 8.15 -11.36 17.13
N THR A 368 7.33 -10.90 18.07
CA THR A 368 7.28 -9.49 18.54
C THR A 368 7.58 -9.38 20.02
#